data_AF-A0A497K7A0-F1
#
_entry.id   AF-A0A497K7A0-F1
#
_cell.length_a   1.000
_cell.length_b   1.000
_cell.length_c   1.000
_cell.angle_alpha   90.00
_cell.angle_beta   90.00
_cell.angle_gamma   90.00
#
_symmetry.space_group_name_H-M   'P 1'
#
loop_
_entity.id
_entity.type
_entity.pdbx_description
1 polymer ?
#
loop_
_entity_poly.entity_id
_entity_poly.type
_entity_poly.pdbx_seq_one_letter_code
_entity_poly.pdbx_strand_id
1 'polypeptide(L)' 'MALSSNRFAEKIRIFDTTLRDGEQTPGISLTPDKKLKIARQLDLLG' A
#
# COMPACT_ATOMS: atom_id res chain seq x y z
N MET A 1 -17.90 26.88 22.46
CA MET A 1 -17.03 27.18 21.31
C MET A 1 -16.37 25.86 20.90
N ALA A 2 -17.08 25.06 20.11
CA ALA A 2 -16.64 23.77 19.59
C ALA A 2 -16.85 23.85 18.07
N LEU A 3 -16.03 23.29 17.19
CA LEU A 3 -15.54 21.92 17.17
C LEU A 3 -14.17 21.83 16.46
N SER A 4 -13.43 20.79 16.83
CA SER A 4 -12.22 20.29 16.20
C SER A 4 -12.25 20.31 14.67
N SER A 5 -11.39 21.11 14.07
CA SER A 5 -11.08 21.07 12.64
C SER A 5 -10.40 19.75 12.30
N ASN A 6 -11.12 18.84 11.64
CA ASN A 6 -10.52 17.65 11.05
C ASN A 6 -9.49 18.10 9.99
N ARG A 7 -8.20 17.79 10.20
CA ARG A 7 -7.09 18.25 9.36
C ARG A 7 -6.79 17.32 8.17
N PHE A 8 -7.58 16.29 7.95
CA PHE A 8 -7.36 15.36 6.85
C PHE A 8 -8.04 15.82 5.56
N ALA A 9 -7.38 15.55 4.43
CA ALA A 9 -7.95 15.77 3.12
C ALA A 9 -9.20 14.91 2.93
N GLU A 10 -10.18 15.44 2.20
CA GLU A 10 -11.44 14.75 1.87
C GLU A 10 -11.22 13.40 1.18
N LYS A 11 -10.13 13.27 0.41
CA LYS A 11 -9.70 12.02 -0.22
C LYS A 11 -8.21 11.78 -0.02
N ILE A 12 -7.87 10.63 0.54
CA ILE A 12 -6.49 10.16 0.69
C ILE A 12 -6.21 9.14 -0.43
N ARG A 13 -5.10 9.31 -1.12
CA ARG A 13 -4.61 8.36 -2.12
C ARG A 13 -3.39 7.65 -1.54
N ILE A 14 -3.40 6.33 -1.59
CA ILE A 14 -2.27 5.51 -1.15
C ILE A 14 -1.48 5.14 -2.40
N PHE A 15 -0.17 5.39 -2.37
CA PHE A 15 0.74 4.89 -3.39
C PHE A 15 1.45 3.66 -2.81
N ASP A 16 0.99 2.48 -3.19
CA ASP A 16 1.52 1.23 -2.67
C ASP A 16 2.85 0.87 -3.33
N THR A 17 3.91 0.72 -2.53
CA THR A 17 5.26 0.35 -3.00
C THR A 17 5.66 -1.05 -2.57
N THR A 18 4.72 -1.89 -2.09
CA THR A 18 5.00 -3.20 -1.48
C THR A 18 5.86 -4.09 -2.38
N LEU A 19 5.56 -4.16 -3.68
CA LEU A 19 6.29 -5.02 -4.63
C LEU A 19 7.70 -4.52 -4.98
N ARG A 20 7.98 -3.24 -4.74
CA ARG A 20 9.29 -2.61 -4.98
C ARG A 20 10.11 -2.62 -3.71
N ASP A 21 9.64 -1.93 -2.68
CA ASP A 21 10.41 -1.69 -1.46
C ASP A 21 10.46 -2.96 -0.58
N GLY A 22 9.39 -3.76 -0.61
CA GLY A 22 9.35 -5.04 0.08
C GLY A 22 10.39 -6.04 -0.46
N GLU A 23 10.60 -6.08 -1.79
CA GLU A 23 11.63 -6.94 -2.38
C GLU A 23 13.05 -6.43 -2.14
N GLN A 24 13.24 -5.13 -1.90
CA GLN A 24 14.54 -4.56 -1.54
C GLN A 24 14.94 -4.83 -0.08
N THR A 25 14.03 -5.39 0.74
CA THR A 25 14.32 -5.77 2.12
C THR A 25 15.28 -6.98 2.15
N PRO A 26 16.39 -6.93 2.92
CA PRO A 26 17.32 -8.04 3.01
C PRO A 26 16.63 -9.37 3.38
N GLY A 27 16.92 -10.42 2.61
CA GLY A 27 16.35 -11.74 2.82
C GLY A 27 14.97 -11.94 2.19
N ILE A 28 14.40 -10.93 1.50
CA ILE A 28 13.17 -11.09 0.73
C ILE A 28 13.50 -11.29 -0.75
N SER A 29 12.93 -12.33 -1.33
CA SER A 29 12.93 -12.56 -2.78
C SER A 29 11.55 -13.04 -3.19
N LEU A 30 10.85 -12.23 -3.98
CA LEU A 30 9.48 -12.53 -4.41
C LEU A 30 9.52 -13.19 -5.79
N THR A 31 9.04 -14.43 -5.86
CA THR A 31 8.82 -15.08 -7.15
C THR A 31 7.73 -14.34 -7.95
N PRO A 32 7.74 -14.42 -9.29
CA PRO A 32 6.70 -13.81 -10.11
C PRO A 32 5.27 -14.18 -9.68
N ASP A 33 5.01 -15.43 -9.31
CA ASP A 33 3.70 -15.88 -8.83
C ASP A 33 3.28 -15.21 -7.51
N LYS A 34 4.24 -15.04 -6.58
CA LYS A 34 4.00 -14.33 -5.33
C LYS A 34 3.70 -12.85 -5.59
N LYS A 35 4.45 -12.22 -6.49
CA LYS A 35 4.20 -10.83 -6.91
C LYS A 35 2.79 -10.68 -7.47
N LEU A 36 2.37 -11.57 -8.37
CA LEU A 36 1.04 -11.55 -8.97
C LEU A 36 -0.06 -11.77 -7.93
N LYS A 37 0.14 -12.68 -6.98
CA LYS A 37 -0.81 -12.89 -5.88
C LYS A 37 -0.96 -11.64 -5.02
N ILE A 38 0.14 -11.03 -4.62
CA ILE A 38 0.15 -9.79 -3.81
C ILE A 38 -0.51 -8.65 -4.58
N ALA A 39 -0.14 -8.45 -5.85
CA ALA A 39 -0.73 -7.41 -6.70
C ALA A 39 -2.26 -7.50 -6.75
N ARG A 40 -2.79 -8.71 -6.97
CA ARG A 40 -4.24 -8.95 -6.97
C ARG A 40 -4.89 -8.66 -5.62
N GLN A 41 -4.21 -8.95 -4.50
CA GLN A 41 -4.76 -8.62 -3.19
C GLN A 41 -4.76 -7.11 -2.92
N LEU A 42 -3.72 -6.40 -3.34
CA LEU A 42 -3.66 -4.94 -3.22
C LEU A 42 -4.73 -4.25 -4.07
N ASP A 43 -4.94 -4.73 -5.30
CA ASP A 43 -5.99 -4.24 -6.20
C ASP A 43 -7.40 -4.45 -5.62
N LEU A 44 -7.65 -5.58 -4.95
CA LEU A 44 -8.92 -5.83 -4.27
C LEU A 44 -9.17 -4.89 -3.06
N LEU A 45 -8.14 -4.28 -2.49
CA LEU A 45 -8.26 -3.38 -1.35
C LEU A 45 -8.67 -1.95 -1.75
N GLY A 46 -8.42 -1.52 -2.99
CA GLY A 46 -8.90 -0.23 -3.52
C GLY A 46 -7.91 0.56 -4.37
#